data_AF-A0A7T4YGP9-F1
#
_entry.id   AF-A0A7T4YGP9-F1
#
_cell.length_a   1.000
_cell.length_b   1.000
_cell.length_c   1.000
_cell.angle_alpha   90.00
_cell.angle_beta   90.00
_cell.angle_gamma   90.00
#
_symmetry.space_group_name_H-M   'P 1'
#
loop_
_entity.id
_entity.type
_entity.pdbx_description
1 polymer ?
#
loop_
_entity_poly.entity_id
_entity_poly.type
_entity_poly.pdbx_seq_one_letter_code
_entity_poly.pdbx_strand_id
1 'polypeptide(L)'
;MTTLTFLAAATEAASQQAGEATEMDLMTFALTSIREFAAVFFLFFGLFFMFVGAFGVYRLPDVFHRMHAASKCSTLGILGLMLGVIFAVGTLAITTKAILTVVFAFAAVPVGSHLLAKAALKDGAPKWSGTIQDEWSQSPTAPTDMD
;
A
#
# COMPACT_ATOMS: atom_id res chain seq x y z
N MET A 1 -9.68 -41.06 -53.54
CA MET A 1 -9.44 -41.49 -52.14
C MET A 1 -8.64 -40.45 -51.37
N THR A 2 -7.56 -39.89 -51.95
CA THR A 2 -6.70 -38.84 -51.37
C THR A 2 -7.37 -37.49 -51.06
N THR A 3 -8.35 -37.06 -51.85
CA THR A 3 -9.07 -35.79 -51.64
C THR A 3 -10.01 -35.81 -50.44
N LEU A 4 -10.60 -36.98 -50.11
CA LEU A 4 -11.49 -37.11 -48.94
C LEU A 4 -10.70 -37.18 -47.62
N THR A 5 -9.53 -37.83 -47.61
CA THR A 5 -8.64 -37.85 -46.43
C THR A 5 -8.07 -36.48 -46.10
N PHE A 6 -7.76 -35.67 -47.12
CA PHE A 6 -7.27 -34.30 -46.93
C PHE A 6 -8.33 -33.38 -46.34
N LEU A 7 -9.59 -33.50 -46.78
CA LEU A 7 -10.70 -32.71 -46.25
C LEU A 7 -11.01 -33.06 -44.78
N ALA A 8 -10.95 -34.36 -44.43
CA ALA A 8 -11.15 -34.84 -43.06
C ALA A 8 -10.03 -34.36 -42.11
N ALA A 9 -8.76 -34.43 -42.54
CA ALA A 9 -7.64 -33.93 -41.73
C ALA A 9 -7.70 -32.41 -41.50
N ALA A 10 -8.17 -31.64 -42.49
CA ALA A 10 -8.36 -30.19 -42.35
C ALA A 10 -9.52 -29.83 -41.40
N THR A 11 -10.57 -30.66 -41.33
CA THR A 11 -11.70 -30.44 -40.41
C THR A 11 -11.34 -30.80 -38.96
N GLU A 12 -10.56 -31.86 -38.75
CA GLU A 12 -10.03 -32.20 -37.42
C GLU A 12 -9.10 -31.11 -36.88
N ALA A 13 -8.17 -30.59 -37.69
CA ALA A 13 -7.27 -29.50 -37.28
C ALA A 13 -8.01 -28.21 -36.88
N ALA A 14 -9.09 -27.86 -37.59
CA ALA A 14 -9.92 -26.70 -37.23
C ALA A 14 -10.69 -26.91 -35.92
N SER A 15 -11.13 -28.14 -35.63
CA SER A 15 -11.81 -28.48 -34.38
C SER A 15 -10.85 -28.48 -33.18
N GLN A 16 -9.59 -28.88 -33.39
CA GLN A 16 -8.55 -28.92 -32.37
C GLN A 16 -8.08 -27.51 -31.98
N GLN A 17 -7.96 -26.62 -32.98
CA GLN A 17 -7.61 -25.21 -32.78
C GLN A 17 -8.70 -24.42 -32.00
N ALA A 18 -9.98 -24.77 -32.16
CA ALA A 18 -11.08 -24.14 -31.44
C ALA A 18 -11.15 -24.57 -29.96
N GLY A 19 -10.75 -25.82 -29.65
CA GLY A 19 -10.63 -26.30 -28.28
C GLY A 19 -9.53 -25.57 -27.50
N GLU A 20 -8.36 -25.41 -28.12
CA GLU A 20 -7.19 -24.74 -27.52
C GLU A 20 -7.44 -23.24 -27.27
N ALA A 21 -8.20 -22.58 -28.16
CA ALA A 21 -8.63 -21.19 -27.98
C ALA A 21 -9.59 -21.02 -26.78
N THR A 22 -10.49 -21.98 -26.56
CA THR A 22 -11.44 -21.94 -25.44
C THR A 22 -10.73 -22.18 -24.11
N GLU A 23 -9.76 -23.12 -24.05
CA GLU A 23 -8.95 -23.35 -22.86
C GLU A 23 -8.05 -22.15 -22.53
N MET A 24 -7.50 -21.49 -23.55
CA MET A 24 -6.70 -20.27 -23.41
C MET A 24 -7.54 -19.08 -22.90
N ASP A 25 -8.79 -18.92 -23.36
CA ASP A 25 -9.71 -17.91 -22.84
C ASP A 25 -10.11 -18.21 -21.37
N LEU A 26 -10.31 -19.50 -21.03
CA LEU A 26 -10.68 -19.92 -19.68
C LEU A 26 -9.54 -19.70 -18.67
N MET A 27 -8.30 -20.00 -19.05
CA MET A 27 -7.11 -19.68 -18.26
C MET A 27 -6.92 -18.17 -18.10
N THR A 28 -7.10 -17.39 -19.17
CA THR A 28 -6.94 -15.93 -19.13
C THR A 28 -8.02 -15.28 -18.25
N PHE A 29 -9.27 -15.77 -18.33
CA PHE A 29 -10.37 -15.34 -17.47
C PHE A 29 -10.12 -15.67 -15.99
N ALA A 30 -9.65 -16.89 -15.68
CA ALA A 30 -9.32 -17.29 -14.32
C ALA A 30 -8.18 -16.45 -13.71
N LEU A 31 -7.10 -16.23 -14.48
CA LEU A 31 -5.98 -15.39 -14.05
C LEU A 31 -6.38 -13.93 -13.83
N THR A 32 -7.25 -13.39 -14.70
CA THR A 32 -7.76 -12.02 -14.57
C THR A 32 -8.65 -11.87 -13.33
N SER A 33 -9.51 -12.85 -13.06
CA SER A 33 -10.40 -12.86 -11.89
C SER A 33 -9.61 -12.86 -10.57
N ILE A 34 -8.57 -13.68 -10.47
CA ILE A 34 -7.70 -13.73 -9.28
C ILE A 34 -7.00 -12.38 -9.07
N ARG A 35 -6.53 -11.77 -10.17
CA ARG A 35 -5.84 -10.47 -10.14
C ARG A 35 -6.76 -9.35 -9.65
N GLU A 36 -8.00 -9.32 -10.11
CA GLU A 36 -9.01 -8.36 -9.66
C GLU A 36 -9.35 -8.53 -8.19
N PHE A 37 -9.52 -9.77 -7.72
CA PHE A 37 -9.80 -10.04 -6.31
C PHE A 37 -8.65 -9.60 -5.40
N ALA A 38 -7.40 -9.87 -5.82
CA ALA A 38 -6.21 -9.40 -5.12
C ALA A 38 -6.11 -7.87 -5.11
N ALA A 39 -6.37 -7.21 -6.26
CA ALA A 39 -6.34 -5.76 -6.36
C ALA A 39 -7.35 -5.09 -5.42
N VAL A 40 -8.60 -5.56 -5.40
CA VAL A 40 -9.65 -5.05 -4.52
C VAL A 40 -9.28 -5.27 -3.06
N PHE A 41 -8.78 -6.46 -2.70
CA PHE A 41 -8.35 -6.74 -1.34
C PHE A 41 -7.25 -5.77 -0.87
N PHE A 42 -6.19 -5.59 -1.67
CA PHE A 42 -5.08 -4.70 -1.33
C PHE A 42 -5.50 -3.22 -1.28
N LEU A 43 -6.37 -2.78 -2.20
CA LEU A 43 -6.92 -1.42 -2.18
C LEU A 43 -7.76 -1.17 -0.93
N PHE A 44 -8.65 -2.11 -0.59
CA PHE A 44 -9.49 -1.98 0.59
C PHE A 44 -8.67 -2.02 1.88
N PHE A 45 -7.66 -2.88 1.94
CA PHE A 45 -6.70 -2.94 3.03
C PHE A 45 -5.95 -1.61 3.18
N GLY A 46 -5.37 -1.09 2.10
CA GLY A 46 -4.67 0.20 2.12
C GLY A 46 -5.57 1.37 2.53
N LEU A 47 -6.81 1.40 2.04
CA LEU A 47 -7.82 2.39 2.40
C LEU A 47 -8.20 2.31 3.88
N PHE A 48 -8.40 1.10 4.41
CA PHE A 48 -8.68 0.87 5.83
C PHE A 48 -7.57 1.45 6.71
N PHE A 49 -6.30 1.20 6.39
CA PHE A 49 -5.18 1.78 7.13
C PHE A 49 -5.13 3.31 7.04
N MET A 50 -5.38 3.89 5.86
CA MET A 50 -5.47 5.35 5.71
C MET A 50 -6.59 5.94 6.56
N PHE A 51 -7.75 5.27 6.60
CA PHE A 51 -8.88 5.70 7.43
C PHE A 51 -8.56 5.61 8.92
N VAL A 52 -7.96 4.51 9.38
CA VAL A 52 -7.51 4.36 10.78
C VAL A 52 -6.45 5.41 11.14
N GLY A 53 -5.54 5.74 10.21
CA GLY A 53 -4.57 6.81 10.40
C GLY A 53 -5.21 8.17 10.61
N ALA A 54 -6.16 8.55 9.75
CA ALA A 54 -6.91 9.79 9.89
C ALA A 54 -7.72 9.83 11.19
N PHE A 55 -8.38 8.72 11.54
CA PHE A 55 -9.11 8.60 12.80
C PHE A 55 -8.20 8.67 14.03
N GLY A 56 -7.02 8.05 13.97
CA GLY A 56 -6.01 8.11 15.02
C GLY A 56 -5.50 9.53 15.27
N VAL A 57 -5.31 10.31 14.20
CA VAL A 57 -4.99 11.74 14.32
C VAL A 57 -6.15 12.53 14.93
N TYR A 58 -7.40 12.16 14.69
CA TYR A 58 -8.53 12.86 15.30
C TYR A 58 -8.72 12.50 16.79
N ARG A 59 -8.50 11.24 17.18
CA ARG A 59 -8.85 10.73 18.52
C ARG A 59 -7.75 10.89 19.56
N LEU A 60 -6.48 10.86 19.16
CA LEU A 60 -5.36 10.80 20.11
C LEU A 60 -5.07 12.18 20.76
N PRO A 61 -4.84 12.22 22.08
CA PRO A 61 -4.80 13.46 22.85
C PRO A 61 -3.51 14.28 22.67
N ASP A 62 -2.43 13.64 22.24
CA ASP A 62 -1.08 14.23 22.24
C ASP A 62 -0.46 14.15 20.83
N VAL A 63 0.29 15.19 20.45
CA VAL A 63 0.97 15.35 19.16
C VAL A 63 1.88 14.14 18.87
N PHE A 64 2.64 13.65 19.85
CA PHE A 64 3.53 12.50 19.63
C PHE A 64 2.75 11.22 19.31
N HIS A 65 1.64 11.00 20.01
CA HIS A 65 0.75 9.87 19.78
C HIS A 65 0.06 9.97 18.41
N ARG A 66 -0.40 11.17 18.01
CA ARG A 66 -1.00 11.45 16.70
C ARG A 66 -0.01 11.19 15.57
N MET A 67 1.23 11.65 15.71
CA MET A 67 2.30 11.42 14.75
C MET A 67 2.65 9.95 14.60
N HIS A 68 2.71 9.22 15.71
CA HIS A 68 2.98 7.79 15.69
C HIS A 68 1.90 7.00 14.94
N ALA A 69 0.63 7.30 15.24
CA ALA A 69 -0.50 6.70 14.53
C ALA A 69 -0.47 7.05 13.04
N ALA A 70 -0.26 8.32 12.69
CA ALA A 70 -0.20 8.79 11.31
C ALA A 70 0.92 8.11 10.51
N SER A 71 2.14 8.05 11.06
CA SER A 71 3.30 7.47 10.37
C SER A 71 3.12 5.98 10.11
N LYS A 72 2.67 5.20 11.10
CA LYS A 72 2.44 3.75 10.95
C LYS A 72 1.34 3.43 9.96
N CYS A 73 0.24 4.17 10.03
CA CYS A 73 -0.91 3.95 9.16
C CYS A 73 -0.62 4.39 7.73
N SER A 74 0.09 5.51 7.52
CA SER A 74 0.45 5.98 6.18
C SER A 74 1.42 5.02 5.46
N THR A 75 2.42 4.47 6.14
CA THR A 75 3.37 3.54 5.48
C THR A 75 2.67 2.26 5.03
N LEU A 76 1.86 1.64 5.90
CA LEU A 76 1.07 0.45 5.57
C LEU A 76 -0.02 0.75 4.53
N GLY A 77 -0.68 1.90 4.63
CA GLY A 77 -1.71 2.35 3.70
C GLY A 77 -1.16 2.54 2.28
N ILE A 78 -0.04 3.26 2.13
CA ILE A 78 0.62 3.47 0.84
C ILE A 78 1.10 2.14 0.25
N LEU A 79 1.71 1.27 1.06
CA LEU A 79 2.11 -0.07 0.63
C LEU A 79 0.92 -0.87 0.07
N GLY A 80 -0.19 -0.93 0.80
CA GLY A 80 -1.39 -1.64 0.37
C GLY A 80 -1.99 -1.06 -0.91
N LEU A 81 -2.15 0.27 -0.98
CA LEU A 81 -2.69 0.97 -2.15
C LEU A 81 -1.81 0.75 -3.39
N MET A 82 -0.49 0.91 -3.27
CA MET A 82 0.43 0.75 -4.39
C MET A 82 0.48 -0.71 -4.88
N LEU A 83 0.45 -1.69 -3.98
CA LEU A 83 0.33 -3.11 -4.36
C LEU A 83 -0.99 -3.38 -5.09
N GLY A 84 -2.10 -2.83 -4.60
CA GLY A 84 -3.40 -2.94 -5.27
C GLY A 84 -3.39 -2.38 -6.70
N VAL A 85 -2.74 -1.24 -6.91
CA VAL A 85 -2.57 -0.64 -8.26
C VAL A 85 -1.69 -1.49 -9.16
N ILE A 86 -0.62 -2.08 -8.63
CA ILE A 86 0.26 -3.00 -9.38
C ILE A 86 -0.54 -4.21 -9.86
N PHE A 87 -1.37 -4.81 -9.00
CA PHE A 87 -2.24 -5.91 -9.42
C PHE A 87 -3.33 -5.44 -10.39
N ALA A 88 -3.92 -4.27 -10.22
CA ALA A 88 -4.98 -3.79 -11.10
C ALA A 88 -4.53 -3.56 -12.55
N VAL A 89 -3.40 -2.87 -12.75
CA VAL A 89 -2.97 -2.42 -14.09
C VAL A 89 -1.73 -3.16 -14.61
N GLY A 90 -0.80 -3.54 -13.73
CA GLY A 90 0.34 -4.41 -14.06
C GLY A 90 1.31 -3.93 -15.13
N THR A 91 1.19 -2.68 -15.62
CA THR A 91 2.08 -2.17 -16.67
C THR A 91 3.42 -1.77 -16.09
N LEU A 92 4.53 -2.06 -16.78
CA LEU A 92 5.90 -1.78 -16.33
C LEU A 92 6.08 -0.34 -15.84
N ALA A 93 5.57 0.63 -16.60
CA ALA A 93 5.65 2.06 -16.25
C ALA A 93 4.95 2.41 -14.92
N ILE A 94 3.85 1.73 -14.59
CA ILE A 94 3.09 1.96 -13.35
C ILE A 94 3.79 1.26 -12.20
N THR A 95 4.23 0.02 -12.39
CA THR A 95 4.93 -0.75 -11.36
C THR A 95 6.21 -0.06 -10.92
N THR A 96 7.02 0.46 -11.84
CA THR A 96 8.24 1.21 -11.49
C THR A 96 7.92 2.47 -10.69
N LYS A 97 6.89 3.24 -11.09
CA LYS A 97 6.45 4.42 -10.35
C LYS A 97 5.93 4.07 -8.96
N ALA A 98 5.12 3.02 -8.85
CA ALA A 98 4.55 2.55 -7.59
C ALA A 98 5.65 2.13 -6.60
N ILE A 99 6.65 1.37 -7.04
CA ILE A 99 7.81 1.00 -6.22
C ILE A 99 8.58 2.25 -5.78
N LEU A 100 8.83 3.18 -6.70
CA LEU A 100 9.52 4.43 -6.37
C LEU A 100 8.74 5.26 -5.34
N THR A 101 7.42 5.33 -5.47
CA THR A 101 6.53 5.99 -4.50
C THR A 101 6.60 5.34 -3.13
N VAL A 102 6.57 4.01 -3.04
CA VAL A 102 6.69 3.27 -1.77
C VAL A 102 8.03 3.57 -1.10
N VAL A 103 9.14 3.45 -1.84
CA VAL A 103 10.49 3.68 -1.29
C VAL A 103 10.64 5.13 -0.83
N PHE A 104 10.20 6.09 -1.66
CA PHE A 104 10.24 7.50 -1.31
C PHE A 104 9.39 7.80 -0.07
N ALA A 105 8.15 7.31 -0.01
CA ALA A 105 7.28 7.50 1.14
C ALA A 105 7.86 6.85 2.41
N PHE A 106 8.48 5.68 2.28
CA PHE A 106 9.11 4.98 3.39
C PHE A 106 10.29 5.75 3.98
N ALA A 107 11.04 6.51 3.16
CA ALA A 107 12.08 7.40 3.64
C ALA A 107 11.50 8.73 4.18
N ALA A 108 10.51 9.29 3.49
CA ALA A 108 9.93 10.59 3.83
C ALA A 108 9.15 10.56 5.14
N VAL A 109 8.42 9.48 5.44
CA VAL A 109 7.58 9.40 6.63
C VAL A 109 8.39 9.41 7.94
N PRO A 110 9.46 8.61 8.13
CA PRO A 110 10.33 8.66 9.30
C PRO A 110 11.11 9.96 9.45
N VAL A 111 11.62 10.50 8.34
CA VAL A 111 12.35 11.78 8.37
C VAL A 111 11.40 12.92 8.76
N GLY A 112 10.22 12.96 8.16
CA GLY A 112 9.19 13.94 8.48
C GLY A 112 8.73 13.83 9.93
N SER A 113 8.45 12.62 10.43
CA SER A 113 8.02 12.44 11.83
C SER A 113 9.11 12.79 12.83
N HIS A 114 10.39 12.50 12.53
CA HIS A 114 11.49 12.90 13.40
C HIS A 114 11.64 14.43 13.46
N LEU A 115 11.57 15.12 12.33
CA LEU A 115 11.65 16.58 12.27
C LEU A 115 10.46 17.25 12.97
N LEU A 116 9.24 16.76 12.74
CA LEU A 116 8.05 17.25 13.45
C LEU A 116 8.16 17.04 14.96
N ALA A 117 8.73 15.91 15.42
CA ALA A 117 8.83 15.61 16.85
C ALA A 117 9.82 16.56 17.52
N LYS A 118 10.96 16.84 16.87
CA LYS A 118 11.91 17.85 17.35
C LYS A 118 11.30 19.25 17.38
N ALA A 119 10.52 19.61 16.37
CA ALA A 119 9.82 20.89 16.33
C ALA A 119 8.78 21.01 17.46
N ALA A 120 7.98 19.97 17.67
CA ALA A 120 6.98 19.92 18.75
C ALA A 120 7.61 20.02 20.14
N LEU A 121 8.75 19.36 20.37
CA LEU A 121 9.50 19.50 21.62
C LEU A 121 10.03 20.92 21.83
N LYS A 122 10.47 21.60 20.77
CA LYS A 122 10.96 22.99 20.84
C LYS A 122 9.83 24.00 21.05
N ASP A 123 8.65 23.72 20.53
CA ASP A 123 7.44 24.55 20.65
C ASP A 123 6.70 24.36 21.99
N GLY A 124 7.16 23.44 22.84
CA GLY A 124 6.53 23.17 24.12
C GLY A 124 5.20 22.42 24.01
N ALA A 125 5.02 21.60 22.97
CA ALA A 125 3.77 20.88 22.75
C ALA A 125 3.37 20.04 23.99
N PRO A 126 2.10 20.16 24.45
CA PRO A 126 1.65 19.48 25.66
C PRO A 126 1.68 17.97 25.47
N LYS A 127 2.36 17.29 26.39
CA LYS A 127 2.45 15.82 26.44
C LYS A 127 1.21 15.23 27.10
N TRP A 128 0.90 13.97 26.79
CA TRP A 128 -0.20 13.28 27.47
C TRP A 128 0.06 13.17 28.98
N SER A 129 -0.97 13.39 29.80
CA SER A 129 -0.94 13.27 31.26
C SER A 129 -0.53 11.89 31.78
N GLY A 130 -0.58 10.84 30.94
CA GLY A 130 -0.14 9.49 31.27
C GLY A 130 1.36 9.24 31.04
N THR A 131 2.14 10.25 30.66
CA THR A 131 3.59 10.12 30.42
C THR A 131 4.32 9.84 31.74
N ILE A 132 4.89 8.64 31.90
CA ILE A 132 5.64 8.25 33.09
C ILE A 132 7.12 8.68 33.00
N GLN A 133 7.68 8.69 31.79
CA GLN A 133 9.11 8.91 31.55
C GLN A 133 9.30 10.03 30.54
N ASP A 134 10.05 11.05 30.94
CA ASP A 134 10.33 12.25 30.14
C ASP A 134 11.78 12.71 30.36
N GLU A 135 12.70 11.96 29.76
CA GLU A 135 14.14 12.23 29.83
C GLU A 135 14.52 13.55 29.14
N TRP A 136 13.71 13.99 28.16
CA TRP A 136 13.94 15.26 27.48
C TRP A 136 13.80 16.44 28.45
N SER A 137 12.74 16.46 29.27
CA SER A 137 12.56 17.50 30.31
C SER A 137 13.67 17.53 31.34
N GLN A 138 14.27 16.37 31.63
CA GLN A 138 15.36 16.22 32.61
C GLN A 138 16.73 16.53 32.01
N SER A 139 16.82 16.74 30.69
CA SER A 139 18.08 17.02 30.02
C SER A 139 18.56 18.46 30.31
N PRO A 140 19.87 18.70 30.49
CA PRO A 140 20.41 20.05 30.70
C PRO A 140 20.15 21.03 29.55
N THR A 141 19.74 20.51 28.39
CA THR A 141 19.41 21.25 27.17
C THR A 141 17.92 21.56 27.04
N ALA A 142 17.09 21.15 28.01
CA ALA A 142 15.67 21.46 28.03
C ALA A 142 15.46 22.98 28.27
N PRO A 143 14.49 23.62 27.60
CA PRO A 143 14.08 24.98 27.94
C PRO A 143 13.60 25.04 29.41
N THR A 144 14.08 26.01 30.17
CA THR A 144 13.92 26.13 31.64
C THR A 144 12.54 26.62 32.10
N ASP A 145 11.59 26.79 31.18
CA ASP A 145 10.30 27.46 31.37
C ASP A 145 9.09 26.57 31.01
N MET A 146 9.24 25.25 31.12
CA MET A 146 8.27 24.25 30.67
C MET A 146 7.36 23.70 31.78
N ASP A 147 7.29 24.40 32.92
CA ASP A 147 6.45 24.12 34.09
C ASP A 147 5.05 24.73 33.93
#